data_AF-V4BRM9-F1
#
_entry.id   AF-V4BRM9-F1
#
_cell.length_a   1.000
_cell.length_b   1.000
_cell.length_c   1.000
_cell.angle_alpha   90.00
_cell.angle_beta   90.00
_cell.angle_gamma   90.00
#
_symmetry.space_group_name_H-M   'P 1'
#
loop_
_entity.id
_entity.type
_entity.pdbx_description
1 polymer ?
#
loop_
_entity_poly.entity_id
_entity_poly.type
_entity_poly.pdbx_seq_one_letter_code
_entity_poly.pdbx_strand_id
1 'polypeptide(L)'
;MMKTNRMNRELKAFGENPPFGISCWRSENSTAELEAQILGGEGTPYEKGVFKLEIDVPDKYPLVPPKVRFITSIYHPNIDNAGRICLDILKMPPQGAWQPMLRLSTVLQSIQLLMAEPNPEDPLMTEIASEYKYNKPAFNKHAEEFTRKFAMVCIFLYIFGLNGLEFSLIPTFSSVPLSSFKHNFRLSFSIHMLLGLLMIKIAILP
;
A
#
# COMPACT_ATOMS: atom_id res chain seq x y z
N MET A 1 -24.11 -13.33 4.56
CA MET A 1 -23.84 -13.45 6.00
C MET A 1 -22.40 -13.89 6.32
N MET A 2 -21.87 -14.95 5.68
CA MET A 2 -20.50 -15.44 5.97
C MET A 2 -19.37 -14.49 5.53
N LYS A 3 -19.43 -13.89 4.32
CA LYS A 3 -18.46 -12.90 3.82
C LYS A 3 -18.28 -11.73 4.78
N THR A 4 -19.37 -11.06 5.16
CA THR A 4 -19.35 -9.89 6.06
C THR A 4 -18.71 -10.20 7.41
N ASN A 5 -19.06 -11.33 8.02
CA ASN A 5 -18.48 -11.76 9.30
C ASN A 5 -16.99 -12.10 9.18
N ARG A 6 -16.55 -12.68 8.05
CA ARG A 6 -15.13 -12.92 7.77
C ARG A 6 -14.38 -11.60 7.61
N MET A 7 -14.86 -10.70 6.75
CA MET A 7 -14.22 -9.40 6.50
C MET A 7 -14.11 -8.55 7.77
N ASN A 8 -15.17 -8.47 8.57
CA ASN A 8 -15.14 -7.70 9.81
C ASN A 8 -14.08 -8.22 10.80
N ARG A 9 -13.90 -9.55 10.89
CA ARG A 9 -12.86 -10.15 11.72
C ARG A 9 -11.46 -9.84 11.20
N GLU A 10 -11.25 -9.88 9.89
CA GLU A 10 -9.95 -9.58 9.30
C GLU A 10 -9.58 -8.10 9.44
N LEU A 11 -10.52 -7.18 9.18
CA LEU A 11 -10.31 -5.75 9.38
C LEU A 11 -10.07 -5.40 10.85
N LYS A 12 -10.80 -6.05 11.77
CA LYS A 12 -10.53 -5.91 13.20
C LYS A 12 -9.10 -6.35 13.55
N ALA A 13 -8.61 -7.44 12.97
CA ALA A 13 -7.25 -7.90 13.19
C ALA A 13 -6.19 -6.90 12.69
N PHE A 14 -6.43 -6.17 11.59
CA PHE A 14 -5.57 -5.06 11.17
C PHE A 14 -5.57 -3.90 12.16
N GLY A 15 -6.70 -3.62 12.82
CA GLY A 15 -6.77 -2.58 13.85
C GLY A 15 -6.06 -2.95 15.16
N GLU A 16 -6.00 -4.24 15.50
CA GLU A 16 -5.39 -4.74 16.74
C GLU A 16 -3.90 -5.08 16.57
N ASN A 17 -3.54 -5.78 15.49
CA ASN A 17 -2.19 -6.27 15.21
C ASN A 17 -1.88 -6.19 13.70
N PRO A 18 -1.67 -4.99 13.14
CA PRO A 18 -1.34 -4.84 11.73
C PRO A 18 0.04 -5.46 11.42
N PRO A 19 0.23 -6.12 10.27
CA PRO A 19 1.55 -6.50 9.80
C PRO A 19 2.42 -5.25 9.60
N PHE A 20 3.73 -5.38 9.80
CA PHE A 20 4.66 -4.26 9.69
C PHE A 20 4.60 -3.61 8.31
N GLY A 21 4.40 -2.29 8.28
CA GLY A 21 4.32 -1.52 7.04
C GLY A 21 3.10 -1.82 6.18
N ILE A 22 2.08 -2.50 6.70
CA ILE A 22 0.85 -2.81 5.97
C ILE A 22 -0.36 -2.27 6.74
N SER A 23 -1.22 -1.55 6.02
CA SER A 23 -2.52 -1.11 6.53
C SER A 23 -3.63 -1.47 5.54
N CYS A 24 -4.83 -1.72 6.05
CA CYS A 24 -6.00 -2.09 5.25
C CYS A 24 -7.27 -1.60 5.94
N TRP A 25 -8.17 -0.96 5.20
CA TRP A 25 -9.43 -0.38 5.70
C TRP A 25 -10.54 -0.50 4.66
N ARG A 26 -11.79 -0.27 5.07
CA ARG A 26 -12.93 -0.20 4.13
C ARG A 26 -12.85 1.09 3.33
N SER A 27 -13.07 1.02 2.02
CA SER A 27 -13.22 2.24 1.23
C SER A 27 -14.48 2.99 1.67
N GLU A 28 -14.46 4.31 1.56
CA GLU A 28 -15.59 5.17 1.90
C GLU A 28 -16.74 5.07 0.89
N ASN A 29 -16.40 4.71 -0.35
CA ASN A 29 -17.32 4.72 -1.48
C ASN A 29 -18.07 3.39 -1.66
N SER A 30 -17.60 2.31 -1.03
CA SER A 30 -18.15 0.97 -1.22
C SER A 30 -17.93 0.08 0.00
N THR A 31 -18.95 -0.69 0.36
CA THR A 31 -18.87 -1.64 1.49
C THR A 31 -18.19 -2.96 1.11
N ALA A 32 -17.96 -3.20 -0.18
CA ALA A 32 -17.33 -4.40 -0.73
C ALA A 32 -15.87 -4.18 -1.17
N GLU A 33 -15.45 -2.92 -1.29
CA GLU A 33 -14.09 -2.55 -1.65
C GLU A 33 -13.31 -2.18 -0.41
N LEU A 34 -12.07 -2.68 -0.34
CA LEU A 34 -11.11 -2.30 0.67
C LEU A 34 -9.96 -1.57 0.00
N GLU A 35 -9.33 -0.69 0.76
CA GLU A 35 -8.10 -0.03 0.38
C GLU A 35 -6.99 -0.52 1.30
N ALA A 36 -5.79 -0.61 0.76
CA ALA A 36 -4.61 -0.96 1.52
C ALA A 36 -3.42 -0.07 1.16
N GLN A 37 -2.48 0.03 2.08
CA GLN A 37 -1.18 0.62 1.85
C GLN A 37 -0.09 -0.35 2.28
N ILE A 38 0.95 -0.44 1.47
CA ILE A 38 2.18 -1.17 1.75
C ILE A 38 3.34 -0.19 1.71
N LEU A 39 4.12 -0.14 2.78
CA LEU A 39 5.40 0.55 2.81
C LEU A 39 6.43 -0.31 2.06
N GLY A 40 7.20 0.32 1.17
CA GLY A 40 8.32 -0.36 0.53
C GLY A 40 9.40 -0.70 1.55
N GLY A 41 9.95 -1.91 1.43
CA GLY A 41 10.91 -2.46 2.38
C GLY A 41 12.26 -1.74 2.37
N GLU A 42 12.92 -1.70 3.53
CA GLU A 42 14.29 -1.20 3.66
C GLU A 42 15.26 -2.00 2.80
N GLY A 43 16.22 -1.32 2.16
CA GLY A 43 17.20 -1.96 1.29
C GLY A 43 16.64 -2.43 -0.06
N THR A 44 15.37 -2.12 -0.35
CA THR A 44 14.74 -2.34 -1.68
C THR A 44 14.66 -1.01 -2.44
N PRO A 45 14.56 -1.02 -3.78
CA PRO A 45 14.35 0.22 -4.55
C PRO A 45 12.99 0.89 -4.30
N TYR A 46 12.14 0.26 -3.46
CA TYR A 46 10.83 0.74 -3.06
C TYR A 46 10.85 1.46 -1.70
N GLU A 47 11.99 1.45 -1.00
CA GLU A 47 12.16 2.06 0.33
C GLU A 47 11.61 3.50 0.39
N LYS A 48 10.99 3.86 1.52
CA LYS A 48 10.29 5.16 1.76
C LYS A 48 9.06 5.41 0.88
N GLY A 49 8.79 4.57 -0.11
CA GLY A 49 7.56 4.61 -0.89
C GLY A 49 6.35 4.11 -0.11
N VAL A 50 5.21 4.76 -0.34
CA VAL A 50 3.89 4.31 0.14
C VAL A 50 3.06 3.90 -1.08
N PHE A 51 2.77 2.62 -1.19
CA PHE A 51 2.04 2.04 -2.33
C PHE A 51 0.59 1.79 -1.93
N LYS A 52 -0.34 2.46 -2.59
CA LYS A 52 -1.78 2.25 -2.42
C LYS A 52 -2.26 1.10 -3.29
N LEU A 53 -3.13 0.27 -2.74
CA LEU A 53 -3.77 -0.85 -3.41
C LEU A 53 -5.28 -0.77 -3.20
N GLU A 54 -6.01 -1.25 -4.20
CA GLU A 54 -7.44 -1.49 -4.13
C GLU A 54 -7.69 -2.99 -4.10
N ILE A 55 -8.65 -3.39 -3.28
CA ILE A 55 -9.03 -4.77 -3.04
C ILE A 55 -10.54 -4.91 -3.26
N ASP A 56 -10.93 -5.55 -4.35
CA ASP A 56 -12.31 -5.97 -4.59
C ASP A 56 -12.54 -7.35 -3.96
N VAL A 57 -13.41 -7.41 -2.95
CA VAL A 57 -13.75 -8.65 -2.25
C VAL A 57 -15.01 -9.26 -2.90
N PRO A 58 -14.91 -10.38 -3.64
CA PRO A 58 -16.06 -10.95 -4.33
C PRO A 58 -17.09 -11.52 -3.35
N ASP A 59 -18.34 -11.67 -3.78
CA ASP A 59 -19.42 -12.20 -2.92
C ASP A 59 -19.20 -13.63 -2.44
N LYS A 60 -18.46 -14.41 -3.23
CA LYS A 60 -18.08 -15.78 -2.89
C LYS A 60 -16.89 -15.86 -1.94
N TYR A 61 -16.31 -14.75 -1.50
CA TYR A 61 -15.20 -14.75 -0.54
C TYR A 61 -15.60 -15.44 0.79
N PRO A 62 -14.77 -16.36 1.34
CA PRO A 62 -13.37 -16.65 0.98
C PRO A 62 -13.18 -17.83 0.00
N LEU A 63 -14.23 -18.36 -0.62
CA LEU A 63 -14.09 -19.47 -1.59
C LEU A 63 -13.38 -19.03 -2.88
N VAL A 64 -13.51 -17.76 -3.24
CA VAL A 64 -12.83 -17.11 -4.37
C VAL A 64 -11.89 -16.03 -3.82
N PRO A 65 -10.66 -15.87 -4.36
CA PRO A 65 -9.70 -14.88 -3.89
C PRO A 65 -10.23 -13.45 -4.08
N PRO A 66 -9.75 -12.49 -3.28
CA PRO A 66 -9.95 -11.08 -3.58
C PRO A 66 -9.19 -10.70 -4.86
N LYS A 67 -9.68 -9.71 -5.58
CA LYS A 67 -8.90 -9.08 -6.66
C LYS A 67 -8.13 -7.91 -6.05
N VAL A 68 -6.82 -7.92 -6.21
CA VAL A 68 -5.95 -6.86 -5.70
C VAL A 68 -5.22 -6.21 -6.85
N ARG A 69 -5.17 -4.88 -6.88
CA ARG A 69 -4.37 -4.12 -7.84
C ARG A 69 -3.68 -2.95 -7.17
N PHE A 70 -2.53 -2.57 -7.71
CA PHE A 70 -1.85 -1.34 -7.36
C PHE A 70 -2.61 -0.14 -7.93
N ILE A 71 -2.86 0.86 -7.09
CA ILE A 71 -3.28 2.20 -7.50
C ILE A 71 -2.05 3.07 -7.73
N THR A 72 -1.08 2.99 -6.83
CA THR A 72 0.22 3.64 -7.01
C THR A 72 1.00 2.91 -8.09
N SER A 73 1.37 3.61 -9.17
CA SER A 73 2.21 3.04 -10.22
C SER A 73 3.56 2.57 -9.66
N ILE A 74 4.01 1.39 -10.08
CA ILE A 74 5.23 0.75 -9.60
C ILE A 74 6.00 0.12 -10.77
N TYR A 75 7.33 0.22 -10.74
CA TYR A 75 8.21 -0.44 -11.70
C TYR A 75 8.60 -1.82 -11.18
N HIS A 76 7.98 -2.87 -11.70
CA HIS A 76 8.12 -4.22 -11.14
C HIS A 76 7.87 -5.32 -12.20
N PRO A 77 8.62 -6.44 -12.21
CA PRO A 77 8.43 -7.53 -13.18
C PRO A 77 7.03 -8.18 -13.18
N ASN A 78 6.45 -8.36 -11.99
CA ASN A 78 5.17 -9.05 -11.79
C ASN A 78 3.95 -8.12 -11.62
N ILE A 79 4.11 -6.81 -11.86
CA ILE A 79 3.01 -5.84 -11.75
C ILE A 79 2.98 -5.01 -13.03
N ASP A 80 1.84 -4.95 -13.70
CA ASP A 80 1.72 -4.22 -14.96
C ASP A 80 1.30 -2.74 -14.79
N ASN A 81 1.21 -2.03 -15.90
CA ASN A 81 0.85 -0.60 -15.92
C ASN A 81 -0.58 -0.31 -15.41
N ALA A 82 -1.47 -1.31 -15.41
CA ALA A 82 -2.82 -1.21 -14.83
C ALA A 82 -2.85 -1.60 -13.34
N GLY A 83 -1.68 -1.93 -12.77
CA GLY A 83 -1.51 -2.36 -11.39
C GLY A 83 -1.94 -3.82 -11.14
N ARG A 84 -2.21 -4.62 -12.18
CA ARG A 84 -2.56 -6.04 -12.02
C ARG A 84 -1.33 -6.79 -11.54
N ILE A 85 -1.52 -7.74 -10.63
CA ILE A 85 -0.46 -8.48 -9.96
C ILE A 85 -0.45 -9.93 -10.46
N CYS A 86 0.70 -10.43 -10.87
CA CYS A 86 0.89 -11.87 -11.04
C CYS A 86 1.42 -12.46 -9.74
N LEU A 87 0.53 -13.08 -8.98
CA LEU A 87 0.84 -13.81 -7.76
C LEU A 87 -0.10 -15.03 -7.68
N ASP A 88 0.46 -16.20 -7.40
CA ASP A 88 -0.23 -17.48 -7.42
C ASP A 88 -1.40 -17.55 -6.42
N ILE A 89 -1.24 -17.01 -5.21
CA ILE A 89 -2.29 -16.98 -4.18
C ILE A 89 -3.48 -16.10 -4.56
N LEU A 90 -3.36 -15.23 -5.58
CA LEU A 90 -4.48 -14.44 -6.11
C LEU A 90 -5.25 -15.18 -7.22
N LYS A 91 -4.85 -16.41 -7.57
CA LYS A 91 -5.45 -17.23 -8.62
C LYS A 91 -6.06 -18.51 -8.01
N MET A 92 -7.18 -18.95 -8.58
CA MET A 92 -7.83 -20.21 -8.17
C MET A 92 -7.00 -21.43 -8.64
N PRO A 93 -6.99 -22.54 -7.87
CA PRO A 93 -6.47 -23.82 -8.35
C PRO A 93 -7.20 -24.31 -9.62
N PRO A 94 -6.54 -25.07 -10.51
CA PRO A 94 -5.17 -25.56 -10.40
C PRO A 94 -4.09 -24.58 -10.87
N GLN A 95 -4.45 -23.42 -11.44
CA GLN A 95 -3.47 -22.44 -11.98
C GLN A 95 -2.87 -21.53 -10.90
N GLY A 96 -3.36 -21.60 -9.68
CA GLY A 96 -2.90 -20.81 -8.55
C GLY A 96 -2.99 -21.56 -7.23
N ALA A 97 -2.70 -20.85 -6.16
CA ALA A 97 -2.55 -21.39 -4.81
C ALA A 97 -3.55 -20.79 -3.81
N TRP A 98 -4.64 -20.15 -4.28
CA TRP A 98 -5.64 -19.61 -3.35
C TRP A 98 -6.24 -20.73 -2.49
N GLN A 99 -6.29 -20.47 -1.18
CA GLN A 99 -6.98 -21.32 -0.22
C GLN A 99 -7.92 -20.47 0.64
N PRO A 100 -9.17 -20.91 0.92
CA PRO A 100 -10.14 -20.15 1.73
C PRO A 100 -9.69 -19.85 3.17
N MET A 101 -8.63 -20.49 3.65
CA MET A 101 -8.02 -20.22 4.95
C MET A 101 -7.13 -18.98 4.94
N LEU A 102 -6.61 -18.56 3.77
CA LEU A 102 -5.77 -17.37 3.64
C LEU A 102 -6.55 -16.13 4.08
N ARG A 103 -5.85 -15.22 4.76
CA ARG A 103 -6.38 -13.93 5.22
C ARG A 103 -5.81 -12.82 4.34
N LEU A 104 -6.50 -11.69 4.28
CA LEU A 104 -6.03 -10.46 3.64
C LEU A 104 -4.65 -10.03 4.16
N SER A 105 -4.38 -10.22 5.46
CA SER A 105 -3.04 -9.96 6.01
C SER A 105 -1.96 -10.83 5.37
N THR A 106 -2.24 -12.12 5.15
CA THR A 106 -1.32 -13.03 4.45
C THR A 106 -1.15 -12.61 2.99
N VAL A 107 -2.25 -12.27 2.31
CA VAL A 107 -2.22 -11.80 0.92
C VAL A 107 -1.35 -10.56 0.75
N LEU A 108 -1.57 -9.53 1.59
CA LEU A 108 -0.80 -8.29 1.53
C LEU A 108 0.66 -8.48 1.92
N GLN A 109 0.97 -9.36 2.88
CA GLN A 109 2.35 -9.73 3.22
C GLN A 109 3.04 -10.44 2.05
N SER A 110 2.35 -11.34 1.34
CA SER A 110 2.90 -11.98 0.15
C SER A 110 3.14 -10.98 -0.99
N ILE A 111 2.29 -9.96 -1.14
CA ILE A 111 2.54 -8.87 -2.09
C ILE A 111 3.75 -8.02 -1.67
N GLN A 112 3.89 -7.69 -0.39
CA GLN A 112 5.07 -6.98 0.12
C GLN A 112 6.35 -7.79 -0.09
N LEU A 113 6.30 -9.11 0.12
CA LEU A 113 7.41 -10.00 -0.19
C LEU A 113 7.71 -10.04 -1.68
N LEU A 114 6.69 -10.12 -2.54
CA LEU A 114 6.86 -10.07 -3.99
C LEU A 114 7.55 -8.78 -4.44
N MET A 115 7.23 -7.63 -3.82
CA MET A 115 7.93 -6.37 -4.08
C MET A 115 9.43 -6.48 -3.74
N ALA A 116 9.78 -7.10 -2.61
CA ALA A 116 11.19 -7.27 -2.24
C ALA A 116 11.91 -8.31 -3.13
N GLU A 117 11.22 -9.38 -3.50
CA GLU A 117 11.74 -10.53 -4.23
C GLU A 117 10.89 -10.82 -5.49
N PRO A 118 11.10 -10.06 -6.59
CA PRO A 118 10.39 -10.31 -7.84
C PRO A 118 10.63 -11.71 -8.39
N ASN A 119 9.61 -12.29 -9.05
CA ASN A 119 9.71 -13.57 -9.75
C ASN A 119 9.87 -13.35 -11.26
N PRO A 120 11.10 -13.40 -11.82
CA PRO A 120 11.31 -13.15 -13.24
C PRO A 120 10.98 -14.35 -14.15
N GLU A 121 10.54 -15.50 -13.61
CA GLU A 121 10.13 -16.66 -14.40
C GLU A 121 8.67 -16.60 -14.86
N ASP A 122 7.82 -15.84 -14.15
CA ASP A 122 6.41 -15.58 -14.52
C ASP A 122 6.09 -14.06 -14.51
N PRO A 123 6.73 -13.27 -15.39
CA PRO A 123 6.58 -11.82 -15.40
C PRO A 123 5.32 -11.37 -16.15
N LEU A 124 4.73 -10.26 -15.71
CA LEU A 124 3.77 -9.50 -16.53
C LEU A 124 4.47 -8.50 -17.45
N MET A 125 5.63 -7.99 -17.01
CA MET A 125 6.43 -7.01 -17.73
C MET A 125 7.76 -7.65 -18.14
N THR A 126 7.79 -8.26 -19.32
CA THR A 126 8.94 -9.04 -19.82
C THR A 126 10.22 -8.20 -19.94
N GLU A 127 10.12 -6.94 -20.35
CA GLU A 127 11.25 -6.02 -20.45
C GLU A 127 11.84 -5.71 -19.07
N ILE A 128 10.99 -5.41 -18.08
CA ILE A 128 11.41 -5.15 -16.69
C ILE A 128 12.03 -6.41 -16.08
N ALA A 129 11.47 -7.59 -16.37
CA ALA A 129 12.01 -8.86 -15.90
C ALA A 129 13.40 -9.18 -16.49
N SER A 130 13.60 -8.84 -17.77
CA SER A 130 14.90 -8.96 -18.43
C SER A 130 15.93 -8.02 -17.81
N GLU A 131 15.57 -6.74 -17.60
CA GLU A 131 16.43 -5.78 -16.91
C GLU A 131 16.76 -6.24 -15.48
N TYR A 132 15.77 -6.75 -14.74
CA TYR A 132 15.97 -7.33 -13.41
C TYR A 132 16.98 -8.48 -13.41
N LYS A 133 16.89 -9.39 -14.40
CA LYS A 133 17.76 -10.58 -14.52
C LYS A 133 19.18 -10.22 -14.94
N TYR A 134 19.34 -9.34 -15.93
CA TYR A 134 20.62 -9.15 -16.61
C TYR A 134 21.29 -7.81 -16.29
N ASN A 135 20.57 -6.84 -15.72
CA ASN A 135 21.09 -5.53 -15.34
C ASN A 135 20.41 -5.00 -14.07
N LYS A 136 20.60 -5.74 -12.96
CA LYS A 136 20.05 -5.40 -11.65
C LYS A 136 20.33 -3.94 -11.20
N PRO A 137 21.52 -3.35 -11.45
CA PRO A 137 21.76 -1.94 -11.13
C PRO A 137 20.85 -0.96 -11.89
N ALA A 138 20.61 -1.18 -13.18
CA ALA A 138 19.68 -0.35 -13.96
C ALA A 138 18.24 -0.51 -13.46
N PHE A 139 17.81 -1.74 -13.21
CA PHE A 139 16.50 -2.03 -12.61
C PHE A 139 16.30 -1.27 -11.30
N ASN A 140 17.27 -1.36 -10.37
CA ASN A 140 17.17 -0.67 -9.09
C ASN A 140 17.06 0.85 -9.27
N LYS A 141 17.87 1.43 -10.15
CA LYS A 141 17.82 2.87 -10.45
C LYS A 141 16.45 3.30 -10.99
N HIS A 142 15.92 2.58 -11.97
CA HIS A 142 14.60 2.89 -12.54
C HIS A 142 13.48 2.72 -11.51
N ALA A 143 13.52 1.64 -10.73
CA ALA A 143 12.54 1.39 -9.67
C ALA A 143 12.58 2.48 -8.58
N GLU A 144 13.76 2.94 -8.16
CA GLU A 144 13.90 4.06 -7.23
C GLU A 144 13.36 5.38 -7.80
N GLU A 145 13.65 5.68 -9.07
CA GLU A 145 13.10 6.86 -9.76
C GLU A 145 11.58 6.82 -9.81
N PHE A 146 11.01 5.65 -10.12
CA PHE A 146 9.57 5.43 -10.12
C PHE A 146 8.97 5.60 -8.72
N THR A 147 9.59 5.01 -7.70
CA THR A 147 9.18 5.15 -6.29
C THR A 147 9.18 6.62 -5.86
N ARG A 148 10.24 7.37 -6.16
CA ARG A 148 10.31 8.82 -5.87
C ARG A 148 9.18 9.59 -6.53
N LYS A 149 8.87 9.27 -7.80
CA LYS A 149 7.88 9.98 -8.60
C LYS A 149 6.44 9.69 -8.16
N PHE A 150 6.11 8.44 -7.86
CA PHE A 150 4.72 8.02 -7.68
C PHE A 150 4.34 7.63 -6.24
N ALA A 151 5.30 7.14 -5.45
CA ALA A 151 5.04 6.57 -4.13
C ALA A 151 5.45 7.47 -2.96
N MET A 152 6.21 8.54 -3.18
CA MET A 152 6.67 9.47 -2.12
C MET A 152 5.86 10.78 -2.02
N VAL A 153 4.80 10.93 -2.83
CA VAL A 153 4.07 12.20 -3.02
C VAL A 153 3.36 12.71 -1.74
N CYS A 154 3.03 11.84 -0.79
CA CYS A 154 2.35 12.27 0.45
C CYS A 154 3.22 13.12 1.38
N ILE A 155 4.55 13.09 1.26
CA ILE A 155 5.43 13.96 2.07
C ILE A 155 5.52 15.37 1.46
N PHE A 156 5.46 15.49 0.14
CA PHE A 156 5.59 16.79 -0.53
C PHE A 156 4.42 17.74 -0.27
N LEU A 157 3.18 17.23 -0.24
CA LEU A 157 2.01 18.07 0.03
C LEU A 157 1.93 18.56 1.49
N TYR A 158 2.49 17.78 2.43
CA TYR A 158 2.48 18.12 3.85
C TYR A 158 3.65 19.04 4.26
N ILE A 159 4.82 18.92 3.61
CA ILE A 159 6.01 19.73 3.90
C ILE A 159 5.99 21.08 3.17
N PHE A 160 5.51 21.13 1.92
CA PHE A 160 5.63 22.35 1.11
C PHE A 160 4.44 23.30 1.15
N GLY A 161 3.38 22.98 1.91
CA GLY A 161 2.28 23.90 2.20
C GLY A 161 1.98 24.86 1.04
N LEU A 162 1.56 24.32 -0.11
CA LEU A 162 1.21 25.13 -1.27
C LEU A 162 -0.06 25.91 -0.94
N ASN A 163 0.13 27.00 -0.19
CA ASN A 163 -0.81 28.08 -0.06
C ASN A 163 -0.93 28.74 -1.44
N GLY A 164 -1.97 28.37 -2.21
CA GLY A 164 -2.48 29.26 -3.26
C GLY A 164 -2.35 28.82 -4.72
N LEU A 165 -2.35 27.52 -5.04
CA LEU A 165 -2.75 27.10 -6.39
C LEU A 165 -4.01 26.25 -6.28
N GLU A 166 -5.13 26.78 -6.81
CA GLU A 166 -6.40 26.07 -6.94
C GLU A 166 -6.18 24.73 -7.66
N PHE A 167 -6.16 23.65 -6.90
CA PHE A 167 -6.28 22.30 -7.44
C PHE A 167 -7.74 21.87 -7.31
N SER A 168 -8.54 22.21 -8.30
CA SER A 168 -9.94 21.77 -8.44
C SER A 168 -10.11 20.28 -8.79
N LEU A 169 -9.10 19.42 -8.56
CA LEU A 169 -9.15 17.99 -8.93
C LEU A 169 -8.38 17.06 -7.96
N ILE A 170 -8.48 17.27 -6.65
CA ILE A 170 -7.98 16.29 -5.65
C ILE A 170 -9.17 15.84 -4.77
N PRO A 171 -9.54 14.55 -4.74
CA PRO A 171 -10.54 14.07 -3.80
C PRO A 171 -9.97 14.19 -2.37
N THR A 172 -10.80 14.73 -1.51
CA THR A 172 -10.50 15.20 -0.16
C THR A 172 -9.85 14.14 0.73
N PHE A 173 -8.66 14.43 1.25
CA PHE A 173 -8.13 13.83 2.47
C PHE A 173 -8.92 14.40 3.66
N SER A 174 -10.06 13.81 4.05
CA SER A 174 -10.85 14.30 5.20
C SER A 174 -11.22 13.25 6.24
N SER A 175 -10.63 12.05 6.20
CA SER A 175 -11.30 10.90 6.86
C SER A 175 -10.37 9.78 7.31
N VAL A 176 -9.13 10.11 7.72
CA VAL A 176 -8.43 9.22 8.67
C VAL A 176 -8.92 9.58 10.07
N PRO A 177 -9.76 8.76 10.74
CA PRO A 177 -10.19 9.06 12.09
C PRO A 177 -8.98 9.02 13.02
N LEU A 178 -8.76 10.13 13.75
CA LEU A 178 -7.70 10.32 14.74
C LEU A 178 -7.66 9.23 15.84
N SER A 179 -8.68 8.37 15.92
CA SER A 179 -8.80 7.28 16.88
C SER A 179 -7.84 6.12 16.64
N SER A 180 -7.27 5.97 15.44
CA SER A 180 -6.34 4.87 15.14
C SER A 180 -4.89 5.09 15.61
N PHE A 181 -4.57 6.27 16.15
CA PHE A 181 -3.22 6.62 16.60
C PHE A 181 -2.99 6.45 18.11
N LYS A 182 -3.97 5.97 18.87
CA LYS A 182 -3.96 6.10 20.35
C LYS A 182 -3.29 4.99 21.17
N HIS A 183 -2.76 3.92 20.58
CA HIS A 183 -2.06 2.91 21.39
C HIS A 183 -0.72 2.50 20.82
N ASN A 184 0.32 2.86 21.59
CA ASN A 184 1.70 2.34 21.57
C ASN A 184 2.70 2.90 20.55
N PHE A 185 2.93 4.21 20.60
CA PHE A 185 4.25 4.77 20.26
C PHE A 185 4.90 5.40 21.51
N ARG A 186 5.68 4.59 22.23
CA ARG A 186 6.58 5.05 23.28
C ARG A 186 7.80 5.73 22.65
N LEU A 187 7.96 7.02 22.95
CA LEU A 187 9.19 7.82 23.03
C LEU A 187 10.27 7.58 21.96
N SER A 188 10.12 8.23 20.80
CA SER A 188 11.25 8.93 20.15
C SER A 188 10.83 9.92 19.04
N PHE A 189 9.54 10.00 18.69
CA PHE A 189 9.06 10.91 17.64
C PHE A 189 8.26 12.13 18.14
N SER A 190 8.20 12.36 19.45
CA SER A 190 7.32 13.39 20.02
C SER A 190 7.93 14.79 20.16
N ILE A 191 9.25 14.98 20.01
CA ILE A 191 9.84 16.32 20.19
C ILE A 191 9.78 17.15 18.90
N HIS A 192 10.04 16.55 17.73
CA HIS A 192 9.99 17.28 16.45
C HIS A 192 8.56 17.61 16.01
N MET A 193 7.59 16.74 16.32
CA MET A 193 6.18 17.00 16.00
C MET A 193 5.56 18.02 16.97
N LEU A 194 5.90 17.98 18.27
CA LEU A 194 5.49 19.04 19.21
C LEU A 194 6.20 20.37 18.93
N LEU A 195 7.49 20.36 18.56
CA LEU A 195 8.20 21.59 18.15
C LEU A 195 7.56 22.19 16.89
N GLY A 196 7.16 21.36 15.92
CA GLY A 196 6.41 21.81 14.76
C GLY A 196 5.09 22.49 15.13
N LEU A 197 4.31 21.87 16.03
CA LEU A 197 3.04 22.43 16.53
C LEU A 197 3.23 23.66 17.45
N LEU A 198 4.34 23.75 18.20
CA LEU A 198 4.64 24.86 19.10
C LEU A 198 5.14 26.09 18.34
N MET A 199 5.93 25.90 17.27
CA MET A 199 6.35 26.98 16.37
C MET A 199 5.18 27.58 15.59
N ILE A 200 4.17 26.76 15.25
CA ILE A 200 2.90 27.22 14.64
C ILE A 200 2.10 28.10 15.60
N LYS A 201 2.18 27.88 16.92
CA LYS A 201 1.43 28.69 17.90
C LYS A 201 2.08 30.04 18.22
N ILE A 202 3.40 30.17 18.00
CA ILE A 202 4.15 31.42 18.21
C ILE A 202 4.04 32.34 16.98
N ALA A 203 3.80 31.78 15.78
CA ALA A 203 3.68 32.55 14.54
C ALA A 203 2.25 33.05 14.22
N ILE A 204 1.21 32.65 14.99
CA ILE A 204 -0.22 32.97 14.74
C ILE A 204 -0.86 33.68 15.94
N LEU A 205 -0.10 34.41 16.75
CA LEU A 205 -0.65 35.43 17.63
C LEU A 205 -0.14 36.79 17.16
N PRO A 206 -1.01 37.82 17.06
CA PRO A 206 -0.60 39.16 16.65
C PRO A 206 0.40 39.78 17.63
#